data_AF-A0A7C1HJB3-F1
#
_entry.id   AF-A0A7C1HJB3-F1
#
_cell.length_a   1.000
_cell.length_b   1.000
_cell.length_c   1.000
_cell.angle_alpha   90.00
_cell.angle_beta   90.00
_cell.angle_gamma   90.00
#
_symmetry.space_group_name_H-M   'P 1'
#
loop_
_entity.id
_entity.type
_entity.pdbx_description
1 polymer ?
#
loop_
_entity_poly.entity_id
_entity_poly.type
_entity_poly.pdbx_seq_one_letter_code
_entity_poly.pdbx_strand_id
1 'polypeptide(L)'
;MRALPEIFIQLDAQKEHQAMALVISRLIGNLFSTNNEVRLRASTALNAIFDNLAQERRIKLLESLSVRLIEWIQEETLSTLPYKSICNHLKILIHNHIQTERFAEAIPILEVFSSINAGILAKNEKAYEISRDIIRELASKENLDVLFTAFGSTNPAKQSEAGSILVRLGDDAMNHMLDVLRDKKDSDERVRIMKLFIGTGKRAAPVVRDRITKPAPWYYLRNLAYILGHIGNEATAAALQPLLLNENKRLRLEALKSIYRTGGKERGPLLLDTLPQVEDSFKIDIIRTLGNAKSVEAAPELIKMLKKRKSVSAALREKLEETICTALGSIGSPEALVILDKISKSGFFSFRRYSNDVKIAAGLAAVSIRKKQENMPKEEKETEEPDQTQEETIEEIAGSLDDIDISK
;
A
#
# COMPACT_ATOMS: atom_id res chain seq x y z
N MET A 1 11.48 -47.85 -3.91
CA MET A 1 12.16 -46.61 -3.46
C MET A 1 12.87 -46.71 -2.10
N ARG A 2 12.66 -47.75 -1.28
CA ARG A 2 13.31 -47.88 0.05
C ARG A 2 14.85 -47.90 0.03
N ALA A 3 15.49 -48.37 -1.05
CA ALA A 3 16.94 -48.49 -1.12
C ALA A 3 17.70 -47.19 -1.48
N LEU A 4 17.04 -46.17 -2.06
CA LEU A 4 17.79 -45.00 -2.58
C LEU A 4 18.45 -44.16 -1.47
N PRO A 5 17.80 -43.88 -0.32
CA PRO A 5 18.45 -43.18 0.78
C PRO A 5 19.65 -43.95 1.33
N GLU A 6 19.52 -45.28 1.49
CA GLU A 6 20.60 -46.15 1.96
C GLU A 6 21.79 -46.16 0.99
N ILE A 7 21.52 -46.26 -0.32
CA ILE A 7 22.53 -46.16 -1.37
C ILE A 7 23.22 -44.80 -1.33
N PHE A 8 22.46 -43.71 -1.15
CA PHE A 8 23.04 -42.37 -1.08
C PHE A 8 23.95 -42.20 0.13
N ILE A 9 23.55 -42.71 1.30
CA ILE A 9 24.38 -42.71 2.53
C ILE A 9 25.66 -43.54 2.32
N GLN A 10 25.57 -44.69 1.65
CA GLN A 10 26.74 -45.52 1.35
C GLN A 10 27.71 -44.79 0.42
N LEU A 11 27.22 -44.15 -0.65
CA LEU A 11 28.05 -43.34 -1.56
C LEU A 11 28.69 -42.14 -0.82
N ASP A 12 27.94 -41.52 0.09
CA ASP A 12 28.41 -40.40 0.91
C ASP A 12 29.49 -40.80 1.91
N ALA A 13 29.39 -42.00 2.48
CA ALA A 13 30.41 -42.61 3.33
C ALA A 13 31.67 -43.00 2.53
N GLN A 14 31.49 -43.45 1.29
CA GLN A 14 32.57 -43.84 0.38
C GLN A 14 33.21 -42.65 -0.36
N LYS A 15 32.70 -41.42 -0.18
CA LYS A 15 33.14 -40.20 -0.87
C LYS A 15 33.01 -40.29 -2.40
N GLU A 16 32.01 -41.03 -2.88
CA GLU A 16 31.68 -41.22 -4.30
C GLU A 16 30.95 -39.98 -4.87
N HIS A 17 31.63 -38.84 -4.88
CA HIS A 17 31.04 -37.53 -5.19
C HIS A 17 30.40 -37.47 -6.59
N GLN A 18 31.00 -38.13 -7.59
CA GLN A 18 30.47 -38.14 -8.95
C GLN A 18 29.14 -38.93 -9.04
N ALA A 19 29.06 -40.09 -8.38
CA ALA A 19 27.84 -40.89 -8.35
C ALA A 19 26.70 -40.15 -7.64
N MET A 20 27.00 -39.51 -6.50
CA MET A 20 26.02 -38.67 -5.78
C MET A 20 25.51 -37.52 -6.65
N ALA A 21 26.40 -36.81 -7.34
CA ALA A 21 26.01 -35.71 -8.23
C ALA A 21 25.09 -36.17 -9.36
N LEU A 22 25.34 -37.34 -9.95
CA LEU A 22 24.47 -37.93 -10.98
C LEU A 22 23.08 -38.26 -10.43
N VAL A 23 23.00 -38.84 -9.22
CA VAL A 23 21.72 -39.14 -8.56
C VAL A 23 20.94 -37.86 -8.31
N ILE A 24 21.57 -36.84 -7.71
CA ILE A 24 20.93 -35.54 -7.43
C ILE A 24 20.48 -34.86 -8.72
N SER A 25 21.34 -34.79 -9.75
CA SER A 25 21.02 -34.18 -11.04
C SER A 25 19.79 -34.83 -11.69
N ARG A 26 19.72 -36.17 -11.67
CA ARG A 26 18.56 -36.90 -12.19
C ARG A 26 17.28 -36.62 -11.39
N LEU A 27 17.37 -36.58 -10.06
CA LEU A 27 16.21 -36.26 -9.22
C LEU A 27 15.71 -34.84 -9.48
N ILE A 28 16.62 -33.86 -9.54
CA ILE A 28 16.29 -32.46 -9.86
C ILE A 28 15.65 -32.36 -11.25
N GLY A 29 16.20 -33.03 -12.28
CA GLY A 29 15.57 -33.04 -13.61
C GLY A 29 14.14 -33.58 -13.59
N ASN A 30 13.90 -34.65 -12.81
CA ASN A 30 12.57 -35.25 -12.68
C ASN A 30 11.57 -34.38 -11.90
N LEU A 31 12.03 -33.40 -11.09
CA LEU A 31 11.15 -32.41 -10.45
C LEU A 31 10.44 -31.51 -11.48
N PHE A 32 10.95 -31.40 -12.71
CA PHE A 32 10.36 -30.58 -13.77
C PHE A 32 9.65 -31.43 -14.83
N SER A 33 9.35 -32.70 -14.52
CA SER A 33 8.61 -33.57 -15.44
C SER A 33 7.17 -33.09 -15.64
N THR A 34 6.67 -33.21 -16.87
CA THR A 34 5.25 -33.01 -17.18
C THR A 34 4.34 -34.02 -16.47
N ASN A 35 4.88 -35.17 -16.03
CA ASN A 35 4.15 -36.19 -15.30
C ASN A 35 4.21 -35.95 -13.78
N ASN A 36 3.04 -35.72 -13.18
CA ASN A 36 2.88 -35.47 -11.74
C ASN A 36 3.43 -36.60 -10.86
N GLU A 37 3.28 -37.86 -11.28
CA GLU A 37 3.79 -39.01 -10.52
C GLU A 37 5.32 -39.04 -10.52
N VAL A 38 5.95 -38.70 -11.64
CA VAL A 38 7.42 -38.61 -11.74
C VAL A 38 7.94 -37.52 -10.80
N ARG A 39 7.32 -36.34 -10.79
CA ARG A 39 7.66 -35.26 -9.84
C ARG A 39 7.48 -35.68 -8.39
N LEU A 40 6.39 -36.37 -8.06
CA LEU A 40 6.13 -36.88 -6.71
C LEU A 40 7.20 -37.89 -6.26
N ARG A 41 7.56 -38.84 -7.12
CA ARG A 41 8.61 -39.83 -6.80
C ARG A 41 9.97 -39.15 -6.60
N ALA A 42 10.30 -38.18 -7.45
CA ALA A 42 11.54 -37.42 -7.37
C ALA A 42 11.63 -36.57 -6.09
N SER A 43 10.59 -35.80 -5.77
CA SER A 43 10.54 -35.00 -4.54
C SER A 43 10.53 -35.88 -3.28
N THR A 44 9.85 -37.03 -3.30
CA THR A 44 9.89 -38.01 -2.19
C THR A 44 11.30 -38.54 -1.96
N ALA A 45 11.98 -38.95 -3.04
CA ALA A 45 13.35 -39.44 -3.00
C ALA A 45 14.33 -38.37 -2.50
N LEU A 46 14.21 -37.14 -3.03
CA LEU A 46 15.07 -36.02 -2.64
C LEU A 46 14.86 -35.64 -1.17
N ASN A 47 13.59 -35.60 -0.70
CA ASN A 47 13.29 -35.36 0.71
C ASN A 47 13.92 -36.43 1.61
N ALA A 48 13.82 -37.70 1.23
CA ALA A 48 14.41 -38.79 1.99
C ALA A 48 15.95 -38.69 2.06
N ILE A 49 16.62 -38.19 1.01
CA ILE A 49 18.06 -37.89 1.07
C ILE A 49 18.32 -36.79 2.09
N PHE A 50 17.59 -35.66 2.05
CA PHE A 50 17.77 -34.58 3.01
C PHE A 50 17.60 -35.05 4.45
N ASP A 51 16.54 -35.82 4.74
CA ASP A 51 16.22 -36.26 6.10
C ASP A 51 17.33 -37.13 6.73
N ASN A 52 18.05 -37.90 5.90
CA ASN A 52 19.09 -38.83 6.36
C ASN A 52 20.53 -38.26 6.35
N LEU A 53 20.75 -37.08 5.75
CA LEU A 53 22.07 -36.45 5.77
C LEU A 53 22.34 -35.75 7.11
N ALA A 54 23.59 -35.81 7.58
CA ALA A 54 24.05 -34.99 8.70
C ALA A 54 23.85 -33.49 8.42
N GLN A 55 23.58 -32.69 9.45
CA GLN A 55 23.14 -31.28 9.33
C GLN A 55 24.07 -30.45 8.43
N GLU A 56 25.38 -30.54 8.61
CA GLU A 56 26.35 -29.77 7.82
C GLU A 56 26.31 -30.14 6.33
N ARG A 57 26.24 -31.44 6.01
CA ARG A 57 26.15 -31.93 4.61
C ARG A 57 24.82 -31.55 3.98
N ARG A 58 23.73 -31.64 4.76
CA ARG A 58 22.39 -31.25 4.33
C ARG A 58 22.32 -29.77 3.96
N ILE A 59 22.88 -28.89 4.78
CA ILE A 59 22.94 -27.45 4.52
C ILE A 59 23.71 -27.16 3.23
N LYS A 60 24.92 -27.72 3.08
CA LYS A 60 25.74 -27.56 1.87
C LYS A 60 25.01 -28.02 0.61
N LEU A 61 24.33 -29.16 0.68
CA LEU A 61 23.53 -29.66 -0.44
C LEU A 61 22.34 -28.74 -0.74
N LEU A 62 21.60 -28.31 0.28
CA LEU A 62 20.47 -27.38 0.11
C LEU A 62 20.93 -26.04 -0.48
N GLU A 63 22.06 -25.49 -0.04
CA GLU A 63 22.65 -24.27 -0.61
C GLU A 63 22.92 -24.46 -2.12
N SER A 64 23.55 -25.58 -2.50
CA SER A 64 23.85 -25.88 -3.91
C SER A 64 22.61 -26.10 -4.78
N LEU A 65 21.49 -26.51 -4.18
CA LEU A 65 20.24 -26.81 -4.89
C LEU A 65 19.20 -25.70 -4.78
N SER A 66 19.44 -24.68 -3.96
CA SER A 66 18.47 -23.65 -3.58
C SER A 66 17.77 -23.01 -4.79
N VAL A 67 18.54 -22.60 -5.81
CA VAL A 67 18.02 -22.00 -7.05
C VAL A 67 17.04 -22.93 -7.75
N ARG A 68 17.42 -24.20 -7.98
CA ARG A 68 16.59 -25.20 -8.66
C ARG A 68 15.35 -25.57 -7.83
N LEU A 69 15.47 -25.58 -6.50
CA LEU A 69 14.34 -25.84 -5.61
C LEU A 69 13.35 -24.68 -5.57
N ILE A 70 13.83 -23.43 -5.65
CA ILE A 70 12.96 -22.24 -5.78
C ILE A 70 12.18 -22.31 -7.09
N GLU A 71 12.85 -22.57 -8.22
CA GLU A 71 12.21 -22.73 -9.53
C GLU A 71 11.14 -23.83 -9.48
N TRP A 72 11.46 -24.98 -8.90
CA TRP A 72 10.50 -26.07 -8.75
C TRP A 72 9.30 -25.66 -7.88
N ILE A 73 9.51 -24.96 -6.75
CA ILE A 73 8.42 -24.45 -5.91
C ILE A 73 7.56 -23.47 -6.70
N GLN A 74 8.14 -22.64 -7.58
CA GLN A 74 7.39 -21.70 -8.42
C GLN A 74 6.50 -22.42 -9.44
N GLU A 75 6.94 -23.55 -10.00
CA GLU A 75 6.19 -24.31 -11.02
C GLU A 75 5.26 -25.38 -10.45
N GLU A 76 5.58 -25.97 -9.30
CA GLU A 76 4.86 -27.13 -8.77
C GLU A 76 3.40 -26.80 -8.45
N THR A 77 2.49 -27.60 -9.00
CA THR A 77 1.05 -27.41 -8.86
C THR A 77 0.48 -28.19 -7.69
N LEU A 78 1.18 -29.24 -7.22
CA LEU A 78 0.73 -30.14 -6.16
C LEU A 78 1.51 -29.95 -4.87
N SER A 79 0.83 -29.47 -3.82
CA SER A 79 1.41 -29.30 -2.48
C SER A 79 1.30 -30.57 -1.64
N THR A 80 2.10 -31.56 -2.01
CA THR A 80 2.17 -32.88 -1.38
C THR A 80 3.00 -32.86 -0.08
N LEU A 81 3.07 -33.99 0.64
CA LEU A 81 3.92 -34.10 1.83
C LEU A 81 5.41 -33.83 1.53
N PRO A 82 6.03 -34.41 0.47
CA PRO A 82 7.40 -34.06 0.09
C PRO A 82 7.59 -32.57 -0.23
N TYR A 83 6.61 -31.93 -0.88
CA TYR A 83 6.63 -30.49 -1.12
C TYR A 83 6.74 -29.71 0.20
N LYS A 84 5.87 -30.01 1.17
CA LYS A 84 5.93 -29.38 2.51
C LYS A 84 7.27 -29.62 3.20
N SER A 85 7.80 -30.85 3.14
CA SER A 85 9.07 -31.17 3.79
C SER A 85 10.26 -30.45 3.15
N ILE A 86 10.32 -30.36 1.81
CA ILE A 86 11.36 -29.59 1.12
C ILE A 86 11.25 -28.09 1.46
N CYS A 87 10.03 -27.54 1.52
CA CYS A 87 9.82 -26.16 1.97
C CYS A 87 10.33 -25.94 3.41
N ASN A 88 10.13 -26.93 4.31
CA ASN A 88 10.67 -26.88 5.67
C ASN A 88 12.21 -26.94 5.72
N HIS A 89 12.85 -27.71 4.84
CA HIS A 89 14.30 -27.71 4.72
C HIS A 89 14.83 -26.34 4.25
N LEU A 90 14.15 -25.70 3.29
CA LEU A 90 14.48 -24.34 2.87
C LEU A 90 14.24 -23.29 3.98
N LYS A 91 13.20 -23.45 4.81
CA LYS A 91 13.00 -22.64 6.02
C LYS A 91 14.19 -22.74 6.98
N ILE A 92 14.69 -23.95 7.24
CA ILE A 92 15.87 -24.17 8.09
C ILE A 92 17.10 -23.48 7.48
N LEU A 93 17.25 -23.56 6.16
CA LEU A 93 18.33 -22.87 5.45
C LEU A 93 18.23 -21.34 5.58
N ILE A 94 17.04 -20.75 5.42
CA ILE A 94 16.80 -19.32 5.64
C ILE A 94 17.18 -18.91 7.07
N HIS A 95 16.73 -19.68 8.07
CA HIS A 95 17.08 -19.41 9.47
C HIS A 95 18.60 -19.43 9.68
N ASN A 96 19.32 -20.43 9.16
CA ASN A 96 20.78 -20.48 9.26
C ASN A 96 21.43 -19.26 8.60
N HIS A 97 20.98 -18.86 7.41
CA HIS A 97 21.47 -17.65 6.74
C HIS A 97 21.23 -16.40 7.58
N ILE A 98 20.07 -16.26 8.22
CA ILE A 98 19.78 -15.14 9.14
C ILE A 98 20.74 -15.16 10.32
N GLN A 99 20.88 -16.29 11.01
CA GLN A 99 21.75 -16.44 12.19
C GLN A 99 23.24 -16.22 11.88
N THR A 100 23.66 -16.53 10.66
CA THR A 100 25.04 -16.29 10.17
C THR A 100 25.21 -14.96 9.45
N GLU A 101 24.19 -14.08 9.51
CA GLU A 101 24.15 -12.76 8.85
C GLU A 101 24.40 -12.78 7.33
N ARG A 102 24.19 -13.92 6.69
CA ARG A 102 24.25 -14.14 5.24
C ARG A 102 22.91 -13.78 4.60
N PHE A 103 22.52 -12.51 4.75
CA PHE A 103 21.18 -12.05 4.40
C PHE A 103 20.93 -12.08 2.88
N ALA A 104 21.94 -11.77 2.07
CA ALA A 104 21.86 -11.84 0.60
C ALA A 104 21.42 -13.22 0.11
N GLU A 105 21.88 -14.30 0.76
CA GLU A 105 21.54 -15.69 0.44
C GLU A 105 20.15 -16.11 0.95
N ALA A 106 19.69 -15.54 2.08
CA ALA A 106 18.35 -15.78 2.60
C ALA A 106 17.25 -15.18 1.71
N ILE A 107 17.47 -13.98 1.18
CA ILE A 107 16.48 -13.19 0.44
C ILE A 107 15.81 -13.95 -0.73
N PRO A 108 16.52 -14.58 -1.67
CA PRO A 108 15.87 -15.25 -2.81
C PRO A 108 15.00 -16.43 -2.39
N ILE A 109 15.42 -17.17 -1.36
CA ILE A 109 14.64 -18.30 -0.82
C ILE A 109 13.39 -17.77 -0.10
N LEU A 110 13.53 -16.71 0.70
CA LEU A 110 12.40 -16.12 1.43
C LEU A 110 11.39 -15.44 0.49
N GLU A 111 11.84 -14.85 -0.63
CA GLU A 111 10.98 -14.22 -1.63
C GLU A 111 9.90 -15.18 -2.14
N VAL A 112 10.22 -16.45 -2.42
CA VAL A 112 9.22 -17.38 -2.96
C VAL A 112 8.06 -17.58 -1.98
N PHE A 113 8.36 -17.77 -0.69
CA PHE A 113 7.35 -17.95 0.36
C PHE A 113 6.58 -16.66 0.62
N SER A 114 7.26 -15.51 0.63
CA SER A 114 6.62 -14.20 0.76
C SER A 114 5.68 -13.91 -0.42
N SER A 115 6.08 -14.25 -1.65
CA SER A 115 5.28 -14.04 -2.86
C SER A 115 4.05 -14.94 -2.92
N ILE A 116 4.17 -16.20 -2.50
CA ILE A 116 3.02 -17.09 -2.31
C ILE A 116 2.13 -16.52 -1.21
N ASN A 117 2.64 -16.23 -0.02
CA ASN A 117 1.83 -15.71 1.10
C ASN A 117 1.10 -14.39 0.76
N ALA A 118 1.69 -13.54 -0.08
CA ALA A 118 1.09 -12.28 -0.52
C ALA A 118 0.10 -12.42 -1.69
N GLY A 119 -0.09 -13.62 -2.25
CA GLY A 119 -0.94 -13.83 -3.43
C GLY A 119 -0.35 -13.33 -4.75
N ILE A 120 0.91 -12.89 -4.76
CA ILE A 120 1.61 -12.47 -5.99
C ILE A 120 1.91 -13.70 -6.87
N LEU A 121 2.37 -14.77 -6.24
CA LEU A 121 2.55 -16.07 -6.89
C LEU A 121 1.34 -16.95 -6.58
N ALA A 122 0.46 -17.12 -7.58
CA ALA A 122 -0.75 -17.92 -7.46
C ALA A 122 -0.42 -19.40 -7.23
N LYS A 123 -1.01 -20.00 -6.18
CA LYS A 123 -0.82 -21.41 -5.81
C LYS A 123 -2.13 -22.03 -5.32
N ASN A 124 -2.10 -23.33 -5.00
CA ASN A 124 -3.23 -23.96 -4.31
C ASN A 124 -3.26 -23.56 -2.82
N GLU A 125 -4.41 -23.75 -2.16
CA GLU A 125 -4.64 -23.38 -0.75
C GLU A 125 -3.58 -23.95 0.20
N LYS A 126 -3.18 -25.22 0.03
CA LYS A 126 -2.16 -25.86 0.87
C LYS A 126 -0.79 -25.18 0.76
N ALA A 127 -0.39 -24.74 -0.44
CA ALA A 127 0.85 -24.00 -0.62
C ALA A 127 0.80 -22.62 0.05
N TYR A 128 -0.36 -21.95 0.05
CA TYR A 128 -0.56 -20.73 0.82
C TYR A 128 -0.39 -20.96 2.31
N GLU A 129 -1.02 -22.00 2.86
CA GLU A 129 -0.90 -22.37 4.27
C GLU A 129 0.55 -22.67 4.66
N ILE A 130 1.25 -23.51 3.87
CA ILE A 130 2.66 -23.85 4.11
C ILE A 130 3.53 -22.59 4.11
N SER A 131 3.35 -21.71 3.12
CA SER A 131 4.15 -20.48 3.01
C SER A 131 3.88 -19.53 4.16
N ARG A 132 2.61 -19.37 4.56
CA ARG A 132 2.22 -18.55 5.71
C ARG A 132 2.82 -19.07 7.02
N ASP A 133 2.78 -20.38 7.24
CA ASP A 133 3.34 -20.99 8.45
C ASP A 133 4.86 -20.84 8.49
N ILE A 134 5.55 -21.03 7.36
CA ILE A 134 7.00 -20.76 7.23
C ILE A 134 7.33 -19.32 7.57
N ILE A 135 6.60 -18.34 7.02
CA ILE A 135 6.81 -16.92 7.30
C ILE A 135 6.63 -16.62 8.81
N ARG A 136 5.58 -17.15 9.44
CA ARG A 136 5.33 -16.98 10.88
C ARG A 136 6.44 -17.57 11.74
N GLU A 137 6.89 -18.77 11.41
CA GLU A 137 7.98 -19.42 12.15
C GLU A 137 9.32 -18.70 11.97
N LEU A 138 9.58 -18.15 10.77
CA LEU A 138 10.77 -17.34 10.51
C LEU A 138 10.73 -15.97 11.19
N ALA A 139 9.55 -15.44 11.50
CA ALA A 139 9.35 -14.26 12.34
C ALA A 139 9.52 -14.56 13.85
N SER A 140 10.35 -15.55 14.21
CA SER A 140 10.69 -15.86 15.60
C SER A 140 11.47 -14.70 16.25
N LYS A 141 11.36 -14.59 17.58
CA LYS A 141 12.12 -13.60 18.35
C LYS A 141 13.61 -13.65 18.06
N GLU A 142 14.19 -14.86 17.99
CA GLU A 142 15.61 -15.07 17.72
C GLU A 142 16.05 -14.49 16.36
N ASN A 143 15.28 -14.74 15.29
CA ASN A 143 15.58 -14.16 13.97
C ASN A 143 15.37 -12.65 13.98
N LEU A 144 14.29 -12.18 14.61
CA LEU A 144 13.99 -10.76 14.71
C LEU A 144 15.09 -9.99 15.45
N ASP A 145 15.62 -10.52 16.56
CA ASP A 145 16.69 -9.88 17.33
C ASP A 145 17.97 -9.70 16.48
N VAL A 146 18.35 -10.71 15.69
CA VAL A 146 19.49 -10.62 14.75
C VAL A 146 19.22 -9.59 13.64
N LEU A 147 18.03 -9.65 13.03
CA LEU A 147 17.65 -8.74 11.95
C LEU A 147 17.54 -7.29 12.40
N PHE A 148 17.01 -7.01 13.60
CA PHE A 148 16.93 -5.66 14.15
C PHE A 148 18.31 -5.11 14.52
N THR A 149 19.19 -5.96 15.07
CA THR A 149 20.58 -5.59 15.31
C THR A 149 21.30 -5.22 14.01
N ALA A 150 21.14 -6.04 12.97
CA ALA A 150 21.69 -5.79 11.65
C ALA A 150 21.09 -4.55 10.96
N PHE A 151 19.79 -4.32 11.11
CA PHE A 151 19.10 -3.13 10.60
C PHE A 151 19.54 -1.84 11.32
N GLY A 152 20.03 -1.96 12.55
CA GLY A 152 20.68 -0.88 13.30
C GLY A 152 22.13 -0.60 12.89
N SER A 153 22.73 -1.44 12.03
CA SER A 153 24.14 -1.33 11.63
C SER A 153 24.45 -0.05 10.84
N THR A 154 25.69 0.40 10.92
CA THR A 154 26.25 1.47 10.08
C THR A 154 26.65 0.98 8.69
N ASN A 155 26.73 -0.34 8.46
CA ASN A 155 26.99 -0.91 7.13
C ASN A 155 25.73 -0.83 6.27
N PRO A 156 25.71 -0.02 5.19
CA PRO A 156 24.50 0.19 4.38
C PRO A 156 23.98 -1.08 3.68
N ALA A 157 24.87 -1.98 3.27
CA ALA A 157 24.47 -3.23 2.61
C ALA A 157 23.77 -4.15 3.60
N LYS A 158 24.41 -4.42 4.75
CA LYS A 158 23.85 -5.22 5.84
C LYS A 158 22.51 -4.66 6.33
N GLN A 159 22.44 -3.34 6.47
CA GLN A 159 21.22 -2.63 6.86
C GLN A 159 20.09 -2.85 5.84
N SER A 160 20.39 -2.68 4.54
CA SER A 160 19.41 -2.84 3.45
C SER A 160 18.90 -4.27 3.35
N GLU A 161 19.80 -5.25 3.43
CA GLU A 161 19.46 -6.67 3.35
C GLU A 161 18.61 -7.13 4.55
N ALA A 162 18.97 -6.73 5.77
CA ALA A 162 18.16 -7.00 6.95
C ALA A 162 16.76 -6.38 6.85
N GLY A 163 16.67 -5.14 6.36
CA GLY A 163 15.39 -4.48 6.07
C GLY A 163 14.55 -5.24 5.05
N SER A 164 15.18 -5.76 3.98
CA SER A 164 14.53 -6.57 2.95
C SER A 164 13.94 -7.86 3.53
N ILE A 165 14.67 -8.57 4.39
CA ILE A 165 14.17 -9.77 5.06
C ILE A 165 12.99 -9.44 5.97
N LEU A 166 13.09 -8.39 6.79
CA LEU A 166 12.03 -7.99 7.72
C LEU A 166 10.71 -7.68 6.99
N VAL A 167 10.77 -7.01 5.83
CA VAL A 167 9.58 -6.75 5.00
C VAL A 167 8.95 -8.04 4.48
N ARG A 168 9.77 -9.04 4.14
CA ARG A 168 9.31 -10.35 3.64
C ARG A 168 8.71 -11.24 4.71
N LEU A 169 9.16 -11.08 5.95
CA LEU A 169 8.54 -11.72 7.11
C LEU A 169 7.14 -11.15 7.43
N GLY A 170 6.75 -10.04 6.78
CA GLY A 170 5.37 -9.57 6.76
C GLY A 170 4.94 -8.89 8.05
N ASP A 171 3.65 -9.04 8.38
CA ASP A 171 2.97 -8.20 9.36
C ASP A 171 3.55 -8.32 10.78
N ASP A 172 4.02 -9.49 11.19
CA ASP A 172 4.59 -9.69 12.54
C ASP A 172 5.88 -8.86 12.72
N ALA A 173 6.79 -8.94 11.75
CA ALA A 173 8.02 -8.15 11.74
C ALA A 173 7.73 -6.65 11.62
N MET A 174 6.77 -6.26 10.77
CA MET A 174 6.35 -4.86 10.63
C MET A 174 5.70 -4.33 11.92
N ASN A 175 4.87 -5.11 12.60
CA ASN A 175 4.29 -4.71 13.88
C ASN A 175 5.36 -4.47 14.94
N HIS A 176 6.35 -5.36 15.04
CA HIS A 176 7.47 -5.16 15.95
C HIS A 176 8.26 -3.88 15.65
N MET A 177 8.51 -3.56 14.37
CA MET A 177 9.13 -2.28 14.00
C MET A 177 8.28 -1.08 14.43
N LEU A 178 6.96 -1.19 14.32
CA LEU A 178 6.03 -0.14 14.73
C LEU A 178 5.94 -0.02 16.25
N ASP A 179 6.24 -1.08 17.02
CA ASP A 179 6.45 -1.00 18.46
C ASP A 179 7.76 -0.28 18.78
N VAL A 180 8.88 -0.64 18.15
CA VAL A 180 10.16 0.07 18.31
C VAL A 180 10.03 1.56 17.95
N LEU A 181 9.32 1.88 16.86
CA LEU A 181 9.07 3.27 16.43
C LEU A 181 8.26 4.07 17.46
N ARG A 182 7.42 3.41 18.26
CA ARG A 182 6.58 4.05 19.29
C ARG A 182 7.41 4.66 20.41
N ASP A 183 8.52 4.04 20.75
CA ASP A 183 9.35 4.41 21.90
C ASP A 183 10.46 5.40 21.53
N LYS A 184 10.58 5.80 20.26
CA LYS A 184 11.67 6.62 19.74
C LYS A 184 11.18 7.97 19.20
N LYS A 185 11.55 9.06 19.86
CA LYS A 185 11.18 10.43 19.46
C LYS A 185 12.12 11.02 18.41
N ASP A 186 13.42 11.04 18.70
CA ASP A 186 14.46 11.67 17.87
C ASP A 186 15.71 10.78 17.83
N SER A 187 15.73 9.79 16.95
CA SER A 187 16.86 8.89 16.74
C SER A 187 17.03 8.50 15.27
N ASP A 188 18.23 8.13 14.86
CA ASP A 188 18.50 7.62 13.51
C ASP A 188 17.70 6.36 13.20
N GLU A 189 17.48 5.53 14.22
CA GLU A 189 16.64 4.33 14.15
C GLU A 189 15.21 4.66 13.73
N ARG A 190 14.61 5.74 14.28
CA ARG A 190 13.30 6.24 13.84
C ARG A 190 13.28 6.54 12.35
N VAL A 191 14.31 7.24 11.85
CA VAL A 191 14.42 7.61 10.43
C VAL A 191 14.59 6.37 9.56
N ARG A 192 15.39 5.39 10.00
CA ARG A 192 15.57 4.11 9.29
C ARG A 192 14.26 3.35 9.16
N ILE A 193 13.53 3.16 10.26
CA ILE A 193 12.22 2.48 10.25
C ILE A 193 11.26 3.21 9.31
N MET A 194 11.12 4.54 9.43
CA MET A 194 10.25 5.31 8.55
C MET A 194 10.61 5.14 7.07
N LYS A 195 11.91 5.19 6.72
CA LYS A 195 12.37 4.98 5.33
C LYS A 195 12.04 3.58 4.83
N LEU A 196 12.17 2.54 5.66
CA LEU A 196 11.83 1.17 5.29
C LEU A 196 10.32 1.02 4.98
N PHE A 197 9.45 1.56 5.84
CA PHE A 197 8.00 1.54 5.60
C PHE A 197 7.63 2.27 4.30
N ILE A 198 8.25 3.42 4.05
CA ILE A 198 8.03 4.19 2.82
C ILE A 198 8.54 3.43 1.59
N GLY A 199 9.72 2.83 1.66
CA GLY A 199 10.30 2.01 0.59
C GLY A 199 9.49 0.73 0.31
N THR A 200 8.83 0.18 1.32
CA THR A 200 7.91 -0.96 1.18
C THR A 200 6.63 -0.58 0.42
N GLY A 201 6.27 0.71 0.44
CA GLY A 201 5.13 1.23 -0.31
C GLY A 201 3.80 0.66 0.15
N LYS A 202 2.86 0.48 -0.80
CA LYS A 202 1.46 0.13 -0.53
C LYS A 202 1.28 -1.16 0.29
N ARG A 203 2.24 -2.10 0.23
CA ARG A 203 2.20 -3.36 0.99
C ARG A 203 2.22 -3.14 2.51
N ALA A 204 2.85 -2.06 2.98
CA ALA A 204 2.87 -1.70 4.40
C ALA A 204 1.67 -0.84 4.85
N ALA A 205 0.81 -0.39 3.92
CA ALA A 205 -0.31 0.48 4.27
C ALA A 205 -1.33 -0.18 5.23
N PRO A 206 -1.71 -1.47 5.09
CA PRO A 206 -2.67 -2.09 6.00
C PRO A 206 -2.21 -2.11 7.46
N VAL A 207 -0.95 -2.48 7.73
CA VAL A 207 -0.41 -2.54 9.10
C VAL A 207 -0.26 -1.14 9.72
N VAL A 208 0.17 -0.14 8.93
CA VAL A 208 0.23 1.25 9.40
C VAL A 208 -1.17 1.81 9.69
N ARG A 209 -2.15 1.50 8.84
CA ARG A 209 -3.56 1.87 9.03
C ARG A 209 -4.15 1.23 10.28
N ASP A 210 -3.86 -0.04 10.56
CA ASP A 210 -4.31 -0.66 11.81
C ASP A 210 -3.75 0.10 13.03
N ARG A 211 -2.44 0.37 13.03
CA ARG A 211 -1.75 1.01 14.16
C ARG A 211 -2.14 2.48 14.38
N ILE A 212 -2.45 3.23 13.33
CA ILE A 212 -2.80 4.65 13.45
C ILE A 212 -4.16 4.89 14.13
N THR A 213 -5.04 3.89 14.12
CA THR A 213 -6.37 3.95 14.77
C THR A 213 -6.32 3.68 16.27
N LYS A 214 -5.17 3.23 16.80
CA LYS A 214 -4.99 2.87 18.21
C LYS A 214 -4.46 4.07 19.03
N PRO A 215 -4.85 4.22 20.31
CA PRO A 215 -4.32 5.26 21.18
C PRO A 215 -2.79 5.20 21.31
N ALA A 216 -2.11 6.29 21.00
CA ALA A 216 -0.66 6.36 21.09
C ALA A 216 -0.14 7.81 21.23
N PRO A 217 1.13 8.01 21.64
CA PRO A 217 1.70 9.35 21.76
C PRO A 217 1.67 10.14 20.45
N TRP A 218 1.44 11.45 20.53
CA TRP A 218 1.26 12.31 19.34
C TRP A 218 2.41 12.23 18.34
N TYR A 219 3.65 12.06 18.82
CA TYR A 219 4.84 12.00 17.95
C TYR A 219 4.88 10.69 17.15
N TYR A 220 4.39 9.59 17.72
CA TYR A 220 4.26 8.31 17.04
C TYR A 220 3.14 8.36 16.01
N LEU A 221 1.95 8.84 16.40
CA LEU A 221 0.84 9.04 15.47
C LEU A 221 1.22 9.98 14.31
N ARG A 222 2.05 11.00 14.57
CA ARG A 222 2.58 11.88 13.51
C ARG A 222 3.48 11.12 12.54
N ASN A 223 4.33 10.23 13.03
CA ASN A 223 5.17 9.39 12.18
C ASN A 223 4.33 8.43 11.33
N LEU A 224 3.29 7.81 11.92
CA LEU A 224 2.35 6.96 11.17
C LEU A 224 1.57 7.76 10.12
N ALA A 225 1.09 8.96 10.47
CA ALA A 225 0.41 9.85 9.53
C ALA A 225 1.33 10.25 8.37
N TYR A 226 2.61 10.55 8.66
CA TYR A 226 3.62 10.81 7.64
C TYR A 226 3.81 9.59 6.74
N ILE A 227 4.04 8.40 7.30
CA ILE A 227 4.23 7.16 6.52
C ILE A 227 3.01 6.92 5.63
N LEU A 228 1.80 6.92 6.20
CA LEU A 228 0.56 6.68 5.47
C LEU A 228 0.29 7.76 4.40
N GLY A 229 0.77 8.98 4.58
CA GLY A 229 0.74 10.03 3.56
C GLY A 229 1.64 9.80 2.35
N HIS A 230 2.61 8.88 2.43
CA HIS A 230 3.49 8.48 1.31
C HIS A 230 3.09 7.13 0.70
N ILE A 231 2.58 6.20 1.50
CA ILE A 231 2.28 4.83 1.05
C ILE A 231 0.79 4.54 0.88
N GLY A 232 -0.07 5.39 1.44
CA GLY A 232 -1.51 5.25 1.42
C GLY A 232 -2.16 5.65 0.10
N ASN A 233 -3.48 5.53 0.06
CA ASN A 233 -4.32 5.88 -1.07
C ASN A 233 -5.67 6.39 -0.56
N GLU A 234 -6.62 6.61 -1.47
CA GLU A 234 -7.98 7.09 -1.16
C GLU A 234 -8.66 6.19 -0.11
N ALA A 235 -8.55 4.87 -0.26
CA ALA A 235 -9.16 3.88 0.63
C ALA A 235 -8.55 3.86 2.05
N THR A 236 -7.34 4.40 2.26
CA THR A 236 -6.72 4.49 3.60
C THR A 236 -6.79 5.88 4.22
N ALA A 237 -7.23 6.89 3.47
CA ALA A 237 -7.22 8.28 3.92
C ALA A 237 -8.16 8.55 5.10
N ALA A 238 -9.29 7.84 5.18
CA ALA A 238 -10.25 7.97 6.30
C ALA A 238 -9.61 7.68 7.67
N ALA A 239 -8.59 6.82 7.74
CA ALA A 239 -7.88 6.52 8.99
C ALA A 239 -7.08 7.72 9.54
N LEU A 240 -6.80 8.73 8.71
CA LEU A 240 -6.12 9.96 9.13
C LEU A 240 -7.08 11.00 9.72
N GLN A 241 -8.39 10.92 9.41
CA GLN A 241 -9.36 11.94 9.78
C GLN A 241 -9.45 12.18 11.30
N PRO A 242 -9.49 11.15 12.17
CA PRO A 242 -9.54 11.38 13.62
C PRO A 242 -8.36 12.17 14.16
N LEU A 243 -7.19 12.11 13.50
CA LEU A 243 -5.99 12.84 13.93
C LEU A 243 -6.12 14.35 13.74
N LEU A 244 -7.04 14.83 12.90
CA LEU A 244 -7.35 16.25 12.73
C LEU A 244 -8.01 16.88 13.96
N LEU A 245 -8.54 16.06 14.88
CA LEU A 245 -9.17 16.50 16.12
C LEU A 245 -8.19 16.50 17.32
N ASN A 246 -6.96 16.05 17.12
CA ASN A 246 -5.98 15.97 18.20
C ASN A 246 -5.54 17.36 18.69
N GLU A 247 -5.28 17.52 19.99
CA GLU A 247 -4.80 18.78 20.56
C GLU A 247 -3.46 19.24 19.96
N ASN A 248 -2.59 18.28 19.59
CA ASN A 248 -1.25 18.55 19.11
C ASN A 248 -1.28 19.13 17.68
N LYS A 249 -0.87 20.40 17.55
CA LYS A 249 -0.82 21.11 16.27
C LYS A 249 0.06 20.43 15.21
N ARG A 250 1.18 19.82 15.61
CA ARG A 250 2.11 19.16 14.66
C ARG A 250 1.50 17.89 14.07
N LEU A 251 0.78 17.12 14.88
CA LEU A 251 0.04 15.94 14.44
C LEU A 251 -1.09 16.32 13.48
N ARG A 252 -1.93 17.28 13.86
CA ARG A 252 -3.04 17.76 13.01
C ARG A 252 -2.57 18.24 11.64
N LEU A 253 -1.49 19.03 11.60
CA LEU A 253 -0.93 19.52 10.34
C LEU A 253 -0.35 18.40 9.48
N GLU A 254 0.28 17.39 10.08
CA GLU A 254 0.76 16.24 9.32
C GLU A 254 -0.41 15.42 8.76
N ALA A 255 -1.43 15.15 9.57
CA ALA A 255 -2.64 14.45 9.12
C ALA A 255 -3.33 15.18 7.96
N LEU A 256 -3.46 16.51 8.05
CA LEU A 256 -4.02 17.34 6.98
C LEU A 256 -3.20 17.25 5.68
N LYS A 257 -1.86 17.31 5.78
CA LYS A 257 -0.97 17.14 4.62
C LYS A 257 -1.05 15.75 4.02
N SER A 258 -1.22 14.72 4.85
CA SER A 258 -1.34 13.33 4.40
C SER A 258 -2.68 13.11 3.71
N ILE A 259 -3.80 13.60 4.25
CA ILE A 259 -5.12 13.57 3.59
C ILE A 259 -5.08 14.33 2.27
N TYR A 260 -4.40 15.48 2.20
CA TYR A 260 -4.20 16.19 0.95
C TYR A 260 -3.47 15.33 -0.09
N ARG A 261 -2.43 14.61 0.30
CA ARG A 261 -1.65 13.74 -0.61
C ARG A 261 -2.43 12.51 -1.06
N THR A 262 -3.11 11.81 -0.15
CA THR A 262 -3.66 10.47 -0.43
C THR A 262 -5.17 10.43 -0.60
N GLY A 263 -5.90 11.47 -0.18
CA GLY A 263 -7.36 11.43 -0.04
C GLY A 263 -8.18 11.35 -1.32
N GLY A 264 -7.57 11.53 -2.50
CA GLY A 264 -8.30 11.42 -3.77
C GLY A 264 -9.63 12.20 -3.79
N LYS A 265 -10.72 11.52 -4.14
CA LYS A 265 -12.10 12.05 -4.12
C LYS A 265 -12.66 12.21 -2.70
N GLU A 266 -12.25 11.36 -1.76
CA GLU A 266 -12.66 11.43 -0.34
C GLU A 266 -12.05 12.62 0.41
N ARG A 267 -11.03 13.29 -0.17
CA ARG A 267 -10.34 14.40 0.47
C ARG A 267 -11.28 15.51 0.92
N GLY A 268 -12.17 15.97 0.04
CA GLY A 268 -13.10 17.05 0.37
C GLY A 268 -14.14 16.64 1.42
N PRO A 269 -14.87 15.52 1.24
CA PRO A 269 -15.79 14.98 2.24
C PRO A 269 -15.18 14.86 3.64
N LEU A 270 -13.99 14.24 3.77
CA LEU A 270 -13.31 14.06 5.06
C LEU A 270 -12.99 15.40 5.74
N LEU A 271 -12.53 16.39 4.97
CA LEU A 271 -12.18 17.70 5.48
C LEU A 271 -13.41 18.55 5.84
N LEU A 272 -14.50 18.42 5.08
CA LEU A 272 -15.76 19.10 5.36
C LEU A 272 -16.43 18.61 6.62
N ASP A 273 -16.47 17.29 6.81
CA ASP A 273 -17.02 16.67 8.02
C ASP A 273 -16.22 17.06 9.29
N THR A 274 -14.91 17.26 9.14
CA THR A 274 -14.04 17.69 10.23
C THR A 274 -14.19 19.19 10.56
N LEU A 275 -14.49 20.02 9.57
CA LEU A 275 -14.50 21.48 9.68
C LEU A 275 -15.32 22.02 10.87
N PRO A 276 -16.56 21.56 11.16
CA PRO A 276 -17.33 22.07 12.30
C PRO A 276 -16.75 21.69 13.67
N GLN A 277 -15.91 20.66 13.74
CA GLN A 277 -15.43 20.06 15.00
C GLN A 277 -14.12 20.68 15.51
N VAL A 278 -13.43 21.50 14.69
CA VAL A 278 -12.12 22.06 15.04
C VAL A 278 -12.19 23.54 15.40
N GLU A 279 -11.23 24.00 16.20
CA GLU A 279 -11.07 25.41 16.55
C GLU A 279 -10.87 26.31 15.32
N ASP A 280 -11.35 27.56 15.43
CA ASP A 280 -11.38 28.50 14.29
C ASP A 280 -9.99 28.81 13.72
N SER A 281 -8.93 28.74 14.53
CA SER A 281 -7.56 28.89 14.04
C SER A 281 -7.15 27.75 13.08
N PHE A 282 -7.62 26.52 13.33
CA PHE A 282 -7.28 25.36 12.49
C PHE A 282 -8.22 25.22 11.29
N LYS A 283 -9.45 25.75 11.38
CA LYS A 283 -10.35 25.86 10.21
C LYS A 283 -9.66 26.56 9.04
N ILE A 284 -8.84 27.57 9.29
CA ILE A 284 -8.07 28.28 8.25
C ILE A 284 -7.21 27.31 7.43
N ASP A 285 -6.54 26.36 8.06
CA ASP A 285 -5.71 25.37 7.37
C ASP A 285 -6.56 24.38 6.57
N ILE A 286 -7.68 23.91 7.13
CA ILE A 286 -8.62 23.02 6.43
C ILE A 286 -9.21 23.71 5.20
N ILE A 287 -9.69 24.95 5.32
CA ILE A 287 -10.31 25.72 4.23
C ILE A 287 -9.28 25.98 3.12
N ARG A 288 -8.03 26.29 3.49
CA ARG A 288 -6.96 26.43 2.51
C ARG A 288 -6.72 25.12 1.75
N THR A 289 -6.69 24.00 2.46
CA THR A 289 -6.54 22.68 1.83
C THR A 289 -7.72 22.34 0.91
N LEU A 290 -8.96 22.64 1.30
CA LEU A 290 -10.15 22.48 0.45
C LEU A 290 -10.06 23.33 -0.83
N GLY A 291 -9.60 24.57 -0.71
CA GLY A 291 -9.35 25.47 -1.84
C GLY A 291 -8.29 24.93 -2.80
N ASN A 292 -7.14 24.51 -2.27
CA ASN A 292 -6.04 23.93 -3.05
C ASN A 292 -6.44 22.62 -3.74
N ALA A 293 -7.27 21.82 -3.07
CA ALA A 293 -7.82 20.58 -3.61
C ALA A 293 -8.92 20.81 -4.65
N LYS A 294 -9.43 22.04 -4.79
CA LYS A 294 -10.56 22.40 -5.64
C LYS A 294 -11.83 21.57 -5.32
N SER A 295 -12.07 21.27 -4.05
CA SER A 295 -13.23 20.52 -3.57
C SER A 295 -14.52 21.31 -3.79
N VAL A 296 -15.26 21.02 -4.86
CA VAL A 296 -16.47 21.74 -5.27
C VAL A 296 -17.58 21.61 -4.22
N GLU A 297 -17.70 20.43 -3.63
CA GLU A 297 -18.61 20.08 -2.55
C GLU A 297 -18.44 20.98 -1.30
N ALA A 298 -17.31 21.68 -1.15
CA ALA A 298 -17.09 22.60 -0.04
C ALA A 298 -17.77 23.95 -0.21
N ALA A 299 -18.10 24.36 -1.44
CA ALA A 299 -18.58 25.71 -1.73
C ALA A 299 -19.83 26.10 -0.92
N PRO A 300 -20.87 25.25 -0.77
CA PRO A 300 -22.06 25.61 0.00
C PRO A 300 -21.77 25.94 1.47
N GLU A 301 -20.93 25.14 2.14
CA GLU A 301 -20.58 25.38 3.55
C GLU A 301 -19.69 26.63 3.69
N LEU A 302 -18.74 26.83 2.79
CA LEU A 302 -17.89 28.03 2.78
C LEU A 302 -18.71 29.32 2.58
N ILE A 303 -19.69 29.31 1.66
CA ILE A 303 -20.64 30.43 1.46
C ILE A 303 -21.47 30.66 2.73
N LYS A 304 -21.95 29.60 3.38
CA LYS A 304 -22.69 29.67 4.64
C LYS A 304 -21.84 30.27 5.76
N MET A 305 -20.55 29.94 5.83
CA MET A 305 -19.61 30.53 6.80
C MET A 305 -19.42 32.04 6.58
N LEU A 306 -19.29 32.53 5.33
CA LEU A 306 -19.24 33.97 5.05
C LEU A 306 -20.55 34.69 5.43
N LYS A 307 -21.69 34.01 5.28
CA LYS A 307 -23.00 34.54 5.69
C LYS A 307 -23.16 34.58 7.22
N LYS A 308 -22.57 33.64 7.96
CA LYS A 308 -22.66 33.57 9.43
C LYS A 308 -21.44 34.22 10.09
N ARG A 309 -21.59 35.47 10.54
CA ARG A 309 -20.50 36.19 11.22
C ARG A 309 -20.27 35.61 12.61
N LYS A 310 -19.15 34.92 12.82
CA LYS A 310 -18.78 34.38 14.13
C LYS A 310 -18.32 35.47 15.09
N SER A 311 -18.62 35.26 16.38
CA SER A 311 -18.08 36.07 17.48
C SER A 311 -16.67 35.56 17.83
N VAL A 312 -15.68 36.04 17.09
CA VAL A 312 -14.23 35.83 17.32
C VAL A 312 -13.50 37.17 17.23
N SER A 313 -12.21 37.20 17.55
CA SER A 313 -11.38 38.41 17.41
C SER A 313 -11.44 38.96 15.98
N ALA A 314 -11.35 40.29 15.84
CA ALA A 314 -11.44 40.93 14.52
C ALA A 314 -10.37 40.39 13.55
N ALA A 315 -9.13 40.23 14.02
CA ALA A 315 -8.02 39.69 13.24
C ALA A 315 -8.27 38.23 12.78
N LEU A 316 -8.77 37.36 13.66
CA LEU A 316 -9.07 35.98 13.29
C LEU A 316 -10.24 35.90 12.30
N ARG A 317 -11.27 36.75 12.51
CA ARG A 317 -12.42 36.85 11.59
C ARG A 317 -11.96 37.26 10.20
N GLU A 318 -11.16 38.32 10.11
CA GLU A 318 -10.60 38.83 8.87
C GLU A 318 -9.81 37.75 8.14
N LYS A 319 -8.89 37.07 8.83
CA LYS A 319 -8.09 35.99 8.24
C LYS A 319 -8.96 34.84 7.75
N LEU A 320 -9.99 34.47 8.51
CA LEU A 320 -10.92 33.41 8.13
C LEU A 320 -11.73 33.80 6.89
N GLU A 321 -12.31 35.01 6.85
CA GLU A 321 -13.10 35.52 5.72
C GLU A 321 -12.25 35.64 4.44
N GLU A 322 -11.03 36.15 4.55
CA GLU A 322 -10.04 36.24 3.45
C GLU A 322 -9.70 34.84 2.90
N THR A 323 -9.44 33.89 3.80
CA THR A 323 -9.11 32.50 3.44
C THR A 323 -10.29 31.82 2.75
N ILE A 324 -11.52 32.05 3.20
CA ILE A 324 -12.72 31.50 2.56
C ILE A 324 -12.89 32.08 1.16
N CYS A 325 -12.75 33.40 0.97
CA CYS A 325 -12.86 34.03 -0.34
C CYS A 325 -11.83 33.44 -1.32
N THR A 326 -10.58 33.31 -0.88
CA THR A 326 -9.49 32.73 -1.67
C THR A 326 -9.76 31.25 -2.04
N ALA A 327 -10.27 30.46 -1.09
CA ALA A 327 -10.62 29.07 -1.33
C ALA A 327 -11.77 28.93 -2.35
N LEU A 328 -12.82 29.75 -2.23
CA LEU A 328 -13.93 29.79 -3.19
C LEU A 328 -13.47 30.15 -4.59
N GLY A 329 -12.57 31.13 -4.72
CA GLY A 329 -11.95 31.48 -6.00
C GLY A 329 -11.15 30.33 -6.63
N SER A 330 -10.42 29.58 -5.80
CA SER A 330 -9.63 28.41 -6.22
C SER A 330 -10.49 27.22 -6.63
N ILE A 331 -11.58 26.97 -5.89
CA ILE A 331 -12.60 25.96 -6.22
C ILE A 331 -13.26 26.31 -7.57
N GLY A 332 -13.61 27.58 -7.75
CA GLY A 332 -14.18 28.06 -9.00
C GLY A 332 -15.69 27.82 -9.12
N SER A 333 -16.40 27.68 -8.00
CA SER A 333 -17.86 27.42 -7.97
C SER A 333 -18.66 28.70 -8.27
N PRO A 334 -19.52 28.71 -9.30
CA PRO A 334 -20.33 29.88 -9.66
C PRO A 334 -21.28 30.37 -8.56
N GLU A 335 -21.74 29.46 -7.71
CA GLU A 335 -22.65 29.74 -6.59
C GLU A 335 -22.06 30.75 -5.60
N ALA A 336 -20.72 30.87 -5.56
CA ALA A 336 -20.03 31.83 -4.71
C ALA A 336 -20.09 33.27 -5.24
N LEU A 337 -20.36 33.51 -6.53
CA LEU A 337 -20.27 34.84 -7.15
C LEU A 337 -21.13 35.88 -6.44
N VAL A 338 -22.37 35.52 -6.09
CA VAL A 338 -23.32 36.44 -5.44
C VAL A 338 -22.77 36.98 -4.11
N ILE A 339 -22.18 36.11 -3.29
CA ILE A 339 -21.65 36.53 -1.98
C ILE A 339 -20.30 37.26 -2.15
N LEU A 340 -19.45 36.82 -3.07
CA LEU A 340 -18.14 37.43 -3.33
C LEU A 340 -18.29 38.86 -3.88
N ASP A 341 -19.23 39.10 -4.80
CA ASP A 341 -19.52 40.44 -5.32
C ASP A 341 -20.07 41.38 -4.26
N LYS A 342 -20.95 40.85 -3.39
CA LYS A 342 -21.49 41.63 -2.27
C LYS A 342 -20.38 42.05 -1.30
N ILE A 343 -19.42 41.17 -1.03
CA ILE A 343 -18.28 41.44 -0.16
C ILE A 343 -17.35 42.46 -0.83
N SER A 344 -16.94 42.24 -2.08
CA SER A 344 -15.98 43.10 -2.78
C SER A 344 -16.48 44.54 -2.95
N LYS A 345 -17.79 44.73 -3.16
CA LYS A 345 -18.44 46.05 -3.31
C LYS A 345 -18.92 46.66 -2.00
N SER A 346 -18.66 46.03 -0.85
CA SER A 346 -19.16 46.53 0.44
C SER A 346 -18.53 47.88 0.81
N GLY A 347 -19.36 48.92 0.93
CA GLY A 347 -18.95 50.29 1.30
C GLY A 347 -18.93 50.55 2.80
N PHE A 348 -18.54 51.77 3.20
CA PHE A 348 -18.50 52.20 4.61
C PHE A 348 -19.87 52.14 5.31
N PHE A 349 -20.97 52.33 4.57
CA PHE A 349 -22.34 52.29 5.06
C PHE A 349 -22.97 50.88 5.06
N SER A 350 -22.21 49.85 4.72
CA SER A 350 -22.73 48.49 4.75
C SER A 350 -22.91 48.01 6.20
N PHE A 351 -24.04 47.35 6.47
CA PHE A 351 -24.33 46.74 7.79
C PHE A 351 -23.23 45.76 8.25
N ARG A 352 -22.40 45.25 7.31
CA ARG A 352 -21.24 44.42 7.60
C ARG A 352 -19.96 45.02 7.02
N ARG A 353 -19.08 45.47 7.91
CA ARG A 353 -17.76 45.96 7.56
C ARG A 353 -16.78 44.80 7.35
N TYR A 354 -16.29 44.67 6.11
CA TYR A 354 -15.19 43.80 5.71
C TYR A 354 -13.89 44.62 5.62
N SER A 355 -12.74 44.01 5.89
CA SER A 355 -11.43 44.65 5.70
C SER A 355 -11.10 44.77 4.21
N ASN A 356 -10.09 45.58 3.88
CA ASN A 356 -9.65 45.74 2.48
C ASN A 356 -9.12 44.42 1.92
N ASP A 357 -8.36 43.65 2.71
CA ASP A 357 -7.81 42.37 2.29
C ASP A 357 -8.92 41.36 1.94
N VAL A 358 -9.99 41.32 2.73
CA VAL A 358 -11.15 40.47 2.46
C VAL A 358 -11.87 40.91 1.17
N LYS A 359 -12.04 42.22 0.94
CA LYS A 359 -12.67 42.74 -0.27
C LYS A 359 -11.85 42.43 -1.52
N ILE A 360 -10.53 42.60 -1.44
CA ILE A 360 -9.59 42.28 -2.52
C ILE A 360 -9.64 40.78 -2.82
N ALA A 361 -9.55 39.93 -1.80
CA ALA A 361 -9.65 38.48 -1.97
C ALA A 361 -10.99 38.07 -2.62
N ALA A 362 -12.11 38.68 -2.20
CA ALA A 362 -13.41 38.42 -2.80
C ALA A 362 -13.51 38.86 -4.27
N GLY A 363 -12.97 40.03 -4.60
CA GLY A 363 -12.91 40.54 -5.98
C GLY A 363 -12.08 39.64 -6.89
N LEU A 364 -10.87 39.27 -6.45
CA LEU A 364 -9.99 38.35 -7.19
C LEU A 364 -10.63 36.98 -7.38
N ALA A 365 -11.26 36.44 -6.34
CA ALA A 365 -11.99 35.18 -6.41
C ALA A 365 -13.13 35.23 -7.44
N ALA A 366 -13.93 36.29 -7.44
CA ALA A 366 -15.03 36.45 -8.40
C ALA A 366 -14.54 36.56 -9.85
N VAL A 367 -13.45 37.31 -10.10
CA VAL A 367 -12.81 37.38 -11.42
C VAL A 367 -12.29 36.00 -11.86
N SER A 368 -11.62 35.28 -10.97
CA SER A 368 -11.11 33.93 -11.24
C SER A 368 -12.22 32.96 -11.62
N ILE A 369 -13.35 32.98 -10.90
CA ILE A 369 -14.52 32.14 -11.19
C ILE A 369 -15.08 32.47 -12.58
N ARG A 370 -15.32 33.75 -12.90
CA ARG A 370 -15.86 34.16 -14.21
C ARG A 370 -14.96 33.73 -15.37
N LYS A 371 -13.65 33.96 -15.25
CA LYS A 371 -12.67 33.53 -16.26
C LYS A 371 -12.68 32.02 -16.48
N LYS A 372 -12.88 31.22 -15.41
CA LYS A 372 -13.00 29.76 -15.52
C LYS A 372 -14.28 29.36 -16.26
N GLN A 373 -15.40 30.07 -16.02
CA GLN A 373 -16.66 29.83 -16.75
C GLN A 373 -16.57 30.21 -18.23
N GLU A 374 -15.90 31.32 -18.55
CA GLU A 374 -15.67 31.77 -19.94
C GLU A 374 -14.81 30.79 -20.74
N ASN A 375 -13.87 30.11 -20.07
CA ASN A 375 -12.95 29.15 -20.68
C ASN A 375 -13.44 27.69 -20.67
N MET A 376 -14.65 27.40 -20.16
CA MET A 376 -15.24 26.07 -20.30
C MET A 376 -15.71 25.88 -21.74
N PRO A 377 -15.38 24.74 -22.39
CA PRO A 377 -15.97 24.43 -23.69
C PRO A 377 -17.49 24.43 -23.53
N LYS A 378 -18.19 25.21 -24.37
CA LYS A 378 -19.63 25.12 -24.48
C LYS A 378 -19.91 23.68 -24.88
N GLU A 379 -20.61 22.92 -24.04
CA GLU A 379 -21.18 21.64 -24.45
C GLU A 379 -21.94 21.90 -25.75
N GLU A 380 -21.44 21.36 -26.86
CA GLU A 380 -22.20 21.24 -28.07
C GLU A 380 -23.43 20.43 -27.66
N LYS A 381 -24.60 21.07 -27.72
CA LYS A 381 -25.85 20.33 -27.74
C LYS A 381 -25.79 19.48 -28.99
N GLU A 382 -25.44 18.21 -28.84
CA GLU A 382 -25.86 17.17 -29.79
C GLU A 382 -27.39 17.21 -29.81
N THR A 383 -27.92 18.00 -30.75
CA THR A 383 -29.21 17.70 -31.34
C THR A 383 -29.02 16.40 -32.09
N GLU A 384 -29.31 15.27 -31.44
CA GLU A 384 -29.66 14.04 -32.13
C GLU A 384 -30.90 14.34 -32.98
N GLU A 385 -30.70 14.72 -34.25
CA GLU A 385 -31.65 14.38 -35.29
C GLU A 385 -31.60 12.86 -35.45
N PRO A 386 -32.74 12.15 -35.39
CA PRO A 386 -32.74 10.72 -35.64
C PRO A 386 -32.33 10.48 -37.10
N ASP A 387 -31.21 9.78 -37.28
CA ASP A 387 -30.71 9.31 -38.56
C ASP A 387 -31.72 8.32 -39.16
N GLN A 388 -32.55 8.82 -40.08
CA GLN A 388 -33.57 8.04 -40.80
C GLN A 388 -32.99 6.92 -41.68
N THR A 389 -31.67 6.78 -41.73
CA THR A 389 -30.98 5.79 -42.58
C THR A 389 -30.76 4.43 -41.91
N GLN A 390 -30.99 4.30 -40.59
CA GLN A 390 -30.81 3.02 -39.88
C GLN A 390 -32.09 2.18 -39.72
N GLU A 391 -33.29 2.77 -39.88
CA GLU A 391 -34.55 2.01 -39.81
C GLU A 391 -34.78 1.15 -41.07
N GLU A 392 -34.33 1.60 -42.26
CA GLU A 392 -34.49 0.82 -43.49
C GLU A 392 -33.61 -0.44 -43.53
N THR A 393 -32.47 -0.48 -42.83
CA THR A 393 -31.58 -1.66 -42.83
C THR A 393 -32.03 -2.76 -41.87
N ILE A 394 -32.87 -2.45 -40.88
CA ILE A 394 -33.36 -3.44 -39.90
C ILE A 394 -34.61 -4.17 -40.43
N GLU A 395 -35.46 -3.51 -41.23
CA GLU A 395 -36.61 -4.17 -41.88
C GLU A 395 -36.20 -5.14 -43.00
N GLU A 396 -35.14 -4.85 -43.77
CA GLU A 396 -34.64 -5.79 -44.80
C GLU A 396 -34.04 -7.08 -44.21
N ILE A 397 -33.45 -7.02 -43.01
CA ILE A 397 -32.87 -8.21 -42.35
C ILE A 397 -33.96 -9.06 -41.67
N ALA A 398 -35.02 -8.44 -41.16
CA ALA A 398 -36.15 -9.15 -40.55
C ALA A 398 -36.98 -9.94 -41.59
N GLY A 399 -37.09 -9.43 -42.83
CA GLY A 399 -37.84 -10.10 -43.90
C GLY A 399 -37.18 -11.36 -44.49
N SER A 400 -35.89 -11.59 -44.23
CA SER A 400 -35.14 -12.74 -44.79
C SER A 400 -35.10 -13.98 -43.89
N LEU A 401 -35.74 -13.96 -42.71
CA LEU A 401 -35.71 -15.07 -41.73
C LEU A 401 -36.97 -15.94 -41.72
N ASP A 402 -38.00 -15.61 -42.50
CA ASP A 402 -39.25 -16.39 -42.60
C ASP A 402 -39.21 -17.54 -43.64
N ASP A 403 -38.13 -17.69 -44.41
CA ASP A 403 -38.01 -18.71 -45.49
C ASP A 403 -37.11 -19.92 -45.15
N ILE A 404 -36.73 -20.14 -43.89
CA ILE A 404 -35.96 -21.35 -43.51
C ILE A 404 -36.90 -22.44 -43.00
N ASP A 405 -37.42 -23.23 -43.94
CA ASP A 405 -38.11 -24.49 -43.73
C ASP A 405 -37.19 -25.51 -43.04
N ILE A 406 -37.48 -25.84 -41.78
CA ILE A 406 -36.84 -26.95 -41.06
C ILE A 406 -37.70 -28.20 -41.26
N SER A 407 -37.42 -28.92 -42.34
CA SER A 407 -37.81 -30.32 -42.48
C SER A 407 -36.72 -31.17 -43.15
N LYS A 408 -35.78 -31.68 -42.35
CA LYS A 408 -35.30 -33.09 -42.30
C LYS A 408 -34.05 -33.26 -41.45
#